data_AF-A0A1M6ATP8-F1
#
_entry.id   AF-A0A1M6ATP8-F1
#
_cell.length_a   1.000
_cell.length_b   1.000
_cell.length_c   1.000
_cell.angle_alpha   90.00
_cell.angle_beta   90.00
_cell.angle_gamma   90.00
#
_symmetry.space_group_name_H-M   'P 1'
#
loop_
_entity.id
_entity.type
_entity.pdbx_description
1 polymer ?
#
loop_
_entity_poly.entity_id
_entity_poly.type
_entity_poly.pdbx_seq_one_letter_code
_entity_poly.pdbx_strand_id
1 'polypeptide(L)'
;MRLLWIVLFLGFGFVLNAQEISFKGATYEVKKGKIFNNGVDVTETLTAEDQEKIKLAVNEKMADIEEAEKAEKRLEKAEKEQKKAEKEQKRAEKEQKRAKKQQKKAEKELKRQQKAQSNYDKSIKKHKVAVKKYEQLKKKGKLSPIDEEKWLDKISKYQEASEKAKKDLR
;
A
#
# COMPACT_ATOMS: atom_id res chain seq x y z
N MET A 1 12.67 -25.30 -4.12
CA MET A 1 14.12 -25.11 -3.97
C MET A 1 14.54 -24.22 -2.81
N ARG A 2 13.87 -23.09 -2.51
CA ARG A 2 14.28 -22.19 -1.40
C ARG A 2 14.19 -22.80 0.02
N LEU A 3 13.29 -23.76 0.25
CA LEU A 3 13.13 -24.44 1.55
C LEU A 3 14.17 -25.55 1.80
N LEU A 4 14.81 -26.09 0.75
CA LEU A 4 15.85 -27.12 0.88
C LEU A 4 17.16 -26.56 1.45
N TRP A 5 17.44 -25.28 1.21
CA TRP A 5 18.63 -24.60 1.73
C TRP A 5 18.52 -24.29 3.23
N ILE A 6 17.30 -24.05 3.73
CA ILE A 6 17.05 -23.75 5.15
C ILE A 6 17.23 -25.02 6.00
N VAL A 7 16.83 -26.19 5.49
CA VAL A 7 17.02 -27.49 6.16
C VAL A 7 18.50 -27.91 6.17
N LEU A 8 19.28 -27.54 5.15
CA LEU A 8 20.72 -27.80 5.10
C LEU A 8 21.50 -27.02 6.19
N PHE A 9 21.07 -25.80 6.52
CA PHE A 9 21.68 -24.99 7.58
C PHE A 9 21.20 -25.36 9.00
N LEU A 10 19.97 -25.85 9.15
CA LEU A 10 19.48 -26.36 10.44
C LEU A 10 20.12 -27.69 10.88
N GLY A 11 20.76 -28.42 9.95
CA GLY A 11 21.47 -29.68 10.23
C GLY A 11 22.85 -29.53 10.89
N PHE A 12 23.38 -28.31 10.99
CA PHE A 12 24.71 -28.05 11.60
C PHE A 12 24.66 -27.81 13.12
N GLY A 13 23.48 -27.90 13.75
CA GLY A 13 23.28 -27.66 15.19
C GLY A 13 23.87 -28.71 16.14
N PHE A 14 24.70 -29.65 15.66
CA PHE A 14 25.26 -30.75 16.46
C PHE A 14 26.78 -30.90 16.40
N VAL A 15 27.53 -29.94 15.83
CA VAL A 15 29.00 -29.98 15.94
C VAL A 15 29.43 -29.36 17.26
N LEU A 16 29.49 -30.22 18.28
CA LEU A 16 29.90 -29.94 19.65
C LEU A 16 31.27 -29.25 19.72
N ASN A 17 31.27 -27.94 20.03
CA ASN A 17 32.31 -27.22 20.79
C ASN A 17 33.78 -27.46 20.38
N ALA A 18 34.06 -27.76 19.10
CA ALA A 18 35.40 -27.96 18.57
C ALA A 18 35.76 -26.80 17.66
N GLN A 19 36.81 -26.04 18.00
CA GLN A 19 37.33 -24.99 17.13
C GLN A 19 38.53 -25.51 16.35
N GLU A 20 38.35 -25.76 15.05
CA GLU A 20 39.40 -26.22 14.16
C GLU A 20 40.20 -25.04 13.57
N ILE A 21 41.53 -25.14 13.64
CA ILE A 21 42.45 -24.16 13.05
C ILE A 21 43.65 -24.82 12.40
N SER A 22 44.00 -24.31 11.22
CA SER A 22 45.21 -24.71 10.51
C SER A 22 46.37 -23.83 10.96
N PHE A 23 47.41 -24.45 11.51
CA PHE A 23 48.64 -23.78 11.94
C PHE A 23 49.84 -24.61 11.49
N LYS A 24 50.85 -23.99 10.85
CA LYS A 24 52.04 -24.67 10.31
C LYS A 24 51.74 -25.92 9.44
N GLY A 25 50.63 -25.91 8.70
CA GLY A 25 50.23 -27.00 7.82
C GLY A 25 49.53 -28.20 8.49
N ALA A 26 49.33 -28.16 9.81
CA ALA A 26 48.54 -29.14 10.56
C ALA A 26 47.22 -28.52 11.06
N THR A 27 46.18 -29.33 11.15
CA THR A 27 44.87 -28.92 11.68
C THR A 27 44.79 -29.30 13.16
N TYR A 28 44.49 -28.31 13.99
CA TYR A 28 44.35 -28.47 15.43
C TYR A 28 42.91 -28.19 15.86
N GLU A 29 42.38 -29.00 16.76
CA GLU A 29 41.09 -28.80 17.42
C GLU A 29 41.31 -28.27 18.84
N VAL A 30 40.76 -27.10 19.15
CA VAL A 30 40.79 -26.55 20.51
C VAL A 30 39.48 -26.88 21.21
N LYS A 31 39.56 -27.58 22.35
CA LYS A 31 38.42 -27.97 23.19
C LYS A 31 38.77 -27.79 24.67
N LYS A 32 37.96 -27.03 25.42
CA LYS A 32 38.10 -26.84 26.88
C LYS A 32 39.52 -26.49 27.34
N GLY A 33 40.26 -25.69 26.56
CA GLY A 33 41.62 -25.25 26.87
C GLY A 33 42.75 -26.19 26.45
N LYS A 34 42.42 -27.37 25.89
CA LYS A 34 43.36 -28.34 25.33
C LYS A 34 43.41 -28.25 23.81
N ILE A 35 44.59 -28.55 23.24
CA ILE A 35 44.84 -28.54 21.80
C ILE A 35 45.04 -29.98 21.34
N PHE A 36 44.20 -30.42 20.40
CA PHE A 36 44.24 -31.75 19.82
C PHE A 36 44.71 -31.70 18.37
N ASN A 37 45.48 -32.68 17.94
CA ASN A 37 45.81 -32.90 16.53
C ASN A 37 45.38 -34.32 16.17
N ASN A 38 44.47 -34.48 15.20
CA ASN A 38 43.89 -35.78 14.83
C ASN A 38 43.34 -36.57 16.04
N GLY A 39 42.73 -35.88 17.02
CA GLY A 39 42.17 -36.49 18.23
C GLY A 39 43.18 -36.80 19.35
N VAL A 40 44.48 -36.58 19.14
CA VAL A 40 45.53 -36.75 20.15
C VAL A 40 45.79 -35.42 20.87
N ASP A 41 45.80 -35.42 22.21
CA ASP A 41 46.14 -34.23 23.01
C ASP A 41 47.62 -33.91 22.83
N VAL A 42 47.91 -32.79 22.17
CA VAL A 42 49.26 -32.30 21.87
C VAL A 42 49.56 -31.02 22.65
N THR A 43 48.78 -30.72 23.69
CA THR A 43 48.94 -29.48 24.46
C THR A 43 50.36 -29.40 25.02
N GLU A 44 50.83 -30.39 25.76
CA GLU A 44 52.15 -30.36 26.41
C GLU A 44 53.34 -30.51 25.44
N THR A 45 53.11 -30.97 24.22
CA THR A 45 54.16 -31.13 23.20
C THR A 45 54.37 -29.88 22.36
N LEU A 46 53.41 -28.95 22.36
CA LEU A 46 53.52 -27.63 21.75
C LEU A 46 54.25 -26.65 22.66
N THR A 47 55.06 -25.77 22.08
CA THR A 47 55.67 -24.66 22.84
C THR A 47 54.61 -23.68 23.29
N ALA A 48 54.84 -22.98 24.42
CA ALA A 48 53.91 -21.98 24.95
C ALA A 48 53.53 -20.93 23.89
N GLU A 49 54.49 -20.50 23.07
CA GLU A 49 54.24 -19.56 21.97
C GLU A 49 53.31 -20.11 20.88
N ASP A 50 53.46 -21.38 20.50
CA ASP A 50 52.60 -22.00 19.49
C ASP A 50 51.19 -22.25 20.03
N GLN A 51 51.06 -22.61 21.31
CA GLN A 51 49.75 -22.72 21.97
C GLN A 51 49.01 -21.39 22.00
N GLU A 52 49.70 -20.29 22.33
CA GLU A 52 49.10 -18.95 22.35
C GLU A 52 48.64 -18.52 20.97
N LYS A 53 49.45 -18.74 19.93
CA LYS A 53 49.08 -18.44 18.53
C LYS A 53 47.85 -19.21 18.07
N ILE A 54 47.76 -20.50 18.41
CA ILE A 54 46.59 -21.33 18.07
C ILE A 54 45.34 -20.80 18.79
N LYS A 55 45.43 -20.51 20.09
CA LYS A 55 44.29 -19.96 20.87
C LYS A 55 43.86 -18.57 20.37
N LEU A 56 44.82 -17.72 20.00
CA LEU A 56 44.54 -16.38 19.49
C LEU A 56 43.80 -16.45 18.15
N ALA A 57 44.26 -17.31 17.22
CA ALA A 57 43.58 -17.52 15.94
C ALA A 57 42.14 -18.05 16.12
N VAL A 58 41.90 -18.90 17.12
CA VAL A 58 40.55 -19.41 17.45
C VAL A 58 39.65 -18.27 17.91
N ASN A 59 40.15 -17.43 18.79
CA ASN A 59 39.40 -16.29 19.32
C ASN A 59 39.08 -15.27 18.23
N GLU A 60 40.01 -14.98 17.32
CA GLU A 60 39.77 -14.10 16.17
C GLU A 60 38.65 -14.64 15.28
N LYS A 61 38.71 -15.92 14.89
CA LYS A 61 37.63 -16.52 14.08
C LYS A 61 36.27 -16.51 14.77
N MET A 62 36.24 -16.73 16.09
CA MET A 62 35.00 -16.68 16.86
C MET A 62 34.44 -15.26 16.92
N ALA A 63 35.31 -14.25 17.08
CA ALA A 63 34.90 -12.85 17.02
C ALA A 63 34.32 -12.48 15.64
N ASP A 64 34.96 -12.93 14.55
CA ASP A 64 34.49 -12.72 13.18
C ASP A 64 33.12 -13.38 12.94
N ILE A 65 32.92 -14.60 13.44
CA ILE A 65 31.63 -15.32 13.34
C ILE A 65 30.55 -14.59 14.15
N GLU A 66 30.86 -14.14 15.37
CA GLU A 66 29.92 -13.40 16.20
C GLU A 66 29.54 -12.05 15.56
N GLU A 67 30.49 -11.37 14.94
CA GLU A 67 30.25 -10.14 14.18
C GLU A 67 29.39 -10.40 12.94
N ALA A 68 29.69 -11.46 12.18
CA ALA A 68 28.90 -11.88 11.03
C ALA A 68 27.45 -12.22 11.43
N GLU A 69 27.23 -12.97 12.51
CA GLU A 69 25.88 -13.25 13.02
C GLU A 69 25.14 -11.98 13.44
N LYS A 70 25.82 -11.05 14.11
CA LYS A 70 25.24 -9.75 14.48
C LYS A 70 24.87 -8.94 13.24
N ALA A 71 25.71 -8.96 12.21
CA ALA A 71 25.45 -8.31 10.93
C ALA A 71 24.23 -8.94 10.23
N GLU A 72 24.15 -10.26 10.14
CA GLU A 72 22.99 -10.96 9.57
C GLU A 72 21.70 -10.66 10.33
N LYS A 73 21.72 -10.71 11.67
CA LYS A 73 20.55 -10.37 12.50
C LYS A 73 20.11 -8.92 12.30
N ARG A 74 21.04 -7.99 12.06
CA ARG A 74 20.72 -6.59 11.73
C ARG A 74 20.09 -6.48 10.34
N LEU A 75 20.63 -7.17 9.35
CA LEU A 75 20.09 -7.20 7.99
C LEU A 75 18.69 -7.82 7.95
N GLU A 76 18.47 -8.93 8.65
CA GLU A 76 17.15 -9.58 8.72
C GLU A 76 16.11 -8.68 9.37
N LYS A 77 16.48 -7.96 10.45
CA LYS A 77 15.60 -6.97 11.07
C LYS A 77 15.28 -5.82 10.13
N ALA A 78 16.29 -5.28 9.44
CA ALA A 78 16.12 -4.21 8.46
C ALA A 78 15.21 -4.64 7.29
N GLU A 79 15.38 -5.85 6.76
CA GLU A 79 14.53 -6.38 5.68
C GLU A 79 13.07 -6.56 6.15
N LYS A 80 12.88 -7.10 7.36
CA LYS A 80 11.54 -7.23 7.97
C LYS A 80 10.86 -5.88 8.14
N GLU A 81 11.61 -4.86 8.54
CA GLU A 81 11.10 -3.50 8.73
C GLU A 81 10.76 -2.83 7.39
N GLN A 82 11.65 -2.91 6.39
CA GLN A 82 11.38 -2.43 5.04
C GLN A 82 10.13 -3.09 4.44
N LYS A 83 9.97 -4.40 4.60
CA LYS A 83 8.80 -5.14 4.11
C LYS A 83 7.50 -4.73 4.82
N LYS A 84 7.57 -4.34 6.09
CA LYS A 84 6.42 -3.79 6.81
C LYS A 84 6.07 -2.40 6.28
N ALA A 85 7.08 -1.52 6.14
CA ALA A 85 6.91 -0.18 5.60
C ALA A 85 6.33 -0.19 4.17
N GLU A 86 6.82 -1.07 3.28
CA GLU A 86 6.31 -1.21 1.92
C GLU A 86 4.84 -1.67 1.91
N LYS A 87 4.47 -2.63 2.77
CA LYS A 87 3.09 -3.09 2.91
C LYS A 87 2.17 -1.98 3.40
N GLU A 88 2.64 -1.16 4.33
CA GLU A 88 1.89 -0.03 4.86
C GLU A 88 1.70 1.07 3.82
N GLN A 89 2.75 1.46 3.11
CA GLN A 89 2.66 2.40 1.98
C GLN A 89 1.68 1.92 0.92
N LYS A 90 1.73 0.63 0.56
CA LYS A 90 0.80 0.04 -0.43
C LYS A 90 -0.65 0.03 0.05
N ARG A 91 -0.89 -0.09 1.36
CA ARG A 91 -2.25 0.03 1.94
C ARG A 91 -2.72 1.48 1.90
N ALA A 92 -1.88 2.42 2.32
CA ALA A 92 -2.18 3.85 2.29
C ALA A 92 -2.46 4.33 0.86
N GLU A 93 -1.67 3.91 -0.13
CA GLU A 93 -1.90 4.27 -1.55
C GLU A 93 -3.25 3.72 -2.07
N LYS A 94 -3.59 2.48 -1.73
CA LYS A 94 -4.88 1.88 -2.10
C LYS A 94 -6.05 2.63 -1.47
N GLU A 95 -5.92 3.05 -0.23
CA GLU A 95 -6.93 3.80 0.50
C GLU A 95 -7.12 5.20 -0.09
N GLN A 96 -6.03 5.93 -0.33
CA GLN A 96 -6.07 7.23 -1.03
C GLN A 96 -6.73 7.11 -2.40
N LYS A 97 -6.41 6.05 -3.16
CA LYS A 97 -7.02 5.80 -4.47
C LYS A 97 -8.53 5.53 -4.37
N ARG A 98 -8.98 4.83 -3.33
CA ARG A 98 -10.42 4.59 -3.06
C ARG A 98 -11.13 5.88 -2.67
N ALA A 99 -10.55 6.65 -1.74
CA ALA A 99 -11.07 7.94 -1.31
C ALA A 99 -11.21 8.91 -2.50
N LYS A 100 -10.16 9.03 -3.33
CA LYS A 100 -10.18 9.86 -4.54
C LYS A 100 -11.26 9.42 -5.55
N LYS A 101 -11.50 8.11 -5.70
CA LYS A 101 -12.58 7.60 -6.55
C LYS A 101 -13.96 7.94 -5.99
N GLN A 102 -14.16 7.82 -4.69
CA GLN A 102 -15.42 8.17 -4.03
C GLN A 102 -15.70 9.67 -4.13
N GLN A 103 -14.70 10.51 -3.84
CA GLN A 103 -14.81 11.97 -4.01
C GLN A 103 -15.18 12.34 -5.45
N LYS A 104 -14.50 11.77 -6.46
CA LYS A 104 -14.85 12.02 -7.87
C LYS A 104 -16.26 11.57 -8.25
N LYS A 105 -16.76 10.47 -7.66
CA LYS A 105 -18.15 10.03 -7.88
C LYS A 105 -19.14 10.99 -7.24
N ALA A 106 -18.90 11.37 -5.99
CA ALA A 106 -19.73 12.33 -5.26
C ALA A 106 -19.76 13.70 -5.96
N GLU A 107 -18.61 14.20 -6.43
CA GLU A 107 -18.53 15.46 -7.17
C GLU A 107 -19.31 15.40 -8.50
N LYS A 108 -19.19 14.29 -9.24
CA LYS A 108 -19.95 14.09 -10.48
C LYS A 108 -21.45 14.03 -10.21
N GLU A 109 -21.87 13.35 -9.15
CA GLU A 109 -23.27 13.23 -8.76
C GLU A 109 -23.84 14.58 -8.35
N LEU A 110 -23.12 15.32 -7.50
CA LEU A 110 -23.48 16.68 -7.09
C LEU A 110 -23.57 17.61 -8.30
N LYS A 111 -22.64 17.53 -9.24
CA LYS A 111 -22.68 18.32 -10.49
C LYS A 111 -23.86 17.94 -11.38
N ARG A 112 -24.28 16.67 -11.40
CA ARG A 112 -25.47 16.22 -12.13
C ARG A 112 -26.74 16.76 -11.47
N GLN A 113 -26.85 16.64 -10.15
CA GLN A 113 -27.98 17.19 -9.38
C GLN A 113 -28.09 18.71 -9.54
N GLN A 114 -26.98 19.45 -9.43
CA GLN A 114 -26.97 20.90 -9.66
C GLN A 114 -27.43 21.28 -11.08
N LYS A 115 -27.01 20.52 -12.10
CA LYS A 115 -27.47 20.73 -13.48
C LYS A 115 -28.95 20.41 -13.64
N ALA A 116 -29.42 19.31 -13.07
CA ALA A 116 -30.82 18.92 -13.09
C ALA A 116 -31.70 19.99 -12.40
N GLN A 117 -31.28 20.46 -11.22
CA GLN A 117 -31.95 21.55 -10.50
C GLN A 117 -31.99 22.84 -11.33
N SER A 118 -30.85 23.25 -11.89
CA SER A 118 -30.79 24.46 -12.73
C SER A 118 -31.69 24.35 -13.97
N ASN A 119 -31.77 23.17 -14.59
CA ASN A 119 -32.66 22.94 -15.73
C ASN A 119 -34.13 22.98 -15.32
N TYR A 120 -34.48 22.36 -14.19
CA TYR A 120 -35.83 22.41 -13.63
C TYR A 120 -36.25 23.84 -13.31
N ASP A 121 -35.41 24.61 -12.60
CA ASP A 121 -35.69 26.00 -12.23
C ASP A 121 -35.91 26.89 -13.48
N LYS A 122 -35.08 26.71 -14.50
CA LYS A 122 -35.23 27.42 -15.79
C LYS A 122 -36.54 27.05 -16.48
N SER A 123 -36.92 25.77 -16.47
CA SER A 123 -38.15 25.28 -17.10
C SER A 123 -39.39 25.82 -16.39
N ILE A 124 -39.41 25.75 -15.06
CA ILE A 124 -40.47 26.34 -14.22
C ILE A 124 -40.58 27.85 -14.42
N LYS A 125 -39.44 28.56 -14.51
CA LYS A 125 -39.44 30.01 -14.78
C LYS A 125 -40.07 30.33 -16.13
N LYS A 126 -39.75 29.58 -17.19
CA LYS A 126 -40.35 29.75 -18.53
C LYS A 126 -41.84 29.51 -18.51
N HIS A 127 -42.29 28.44 -17.86
CA HIS A 127 -43.72 28.13 -17.69
C HIS A 127 -44.45 29.27 -16.98
N LYS A 128 -43.96 29.71 -15.80
CA LYS A 128 -44.55 30.83 -15.03
C LYS A 128 -44.62 32.12 -15.83
N VAL A 129 -43.56 32.47 -16.57
CA VAL A 129 -43.54 33.68 -17.40
C VAL A 129 -44.55 33.58 -18.54
N ALA A 130 -44.68 32.41 -19.18
CA ALA A 130 -45.66 32.20 -20.25
C ALA A 130 -47.10 32.30 -19.74
N VAL A 131 -47.42 31.64 -18.61
CA VAL A 131 -48.73 31.72 -17.95
C VAL A 131 -49.07 33.17 -17.59
N LYS A 132 -48.15 33.88 -16.93
CA LYS A 132 -48.36 35.28 -16.54
C LYS A 132 -48.61 36.19 -17.75
N LYS A 133 -47.87 36.00 -18.84
CA LYS A 133 -48.02 36.81 -20.06
C LYS A 133 -49.35 36.50 -20.78
N TYR A 134 -49.74 35.24 -20.85
CA TYR A 134 -51.03 34.83 -21.39
C TYR A 134 -52.20 35.45 -20.59
N GLU A 135 -52.17 35.33 -19.26
CA GLU A 135 -53.20 35.94 -18.40
C GLU A 135 -53.30 37.45 -18.59
N GLN A 136 -52.17 38.15 -18.72
CA GLN A 136 -52.15 39.59 -18.98
C GLN A 136 -52.75 39.95 -20.34
N LEU A 137 -52.45 39.18 -21.40
CA LEU A 137 -53.00 39.45 -22.73
C LEU A 137 -54.49 39.12 -22.80
N LYS A 138 -54.92 38.03 -22.16
CA LYS A 138 -56.33 37.64 -22.03
C LYS A 138 -57.14 38.70 -21.28
N LYS A 139 -56.64 39.20 -20.14
CA LYS A 139 -57.25 40.31 -19.39
C LYS A 139 -57.38 41.60 -20.21
N LYS A 140 -56.44 41.85 -21.13
CA LYS A 140 -56.46 43.04 -22.00
C LYS A 140 -57.31 42.88 -23.26
N GLY A 141 -57.91 41.70 -23.50
CA GLY A 141 -58.64 41.40 -24.73
C GLY A 141 -57.78 41.43 -25.99
N LYS A 142 -56.45 41.28 -25.87
CA LYS A 142 -55.49 41.37 -26.98
C LYS A 142 -55.15 40.01 -27.61
N LEU A 143 -56.03 39.02 -27.43
CA LEU A 143 -55.84 37.66 -27.95
C LEU A 143 -56.92 37.38 -29.00
N SER A 144 -56.50 37.08 -30.23
CA SER A 144 -57.40 36.46 -31.19
C SER A 144 -57.61 34.98 -30.84
N PRO A 145 -58.68 34.33 -31.32
CA PRO A 145 -58.91 32.90 -31.06
C PRO A 145 -57.72 32.02 -31.48
N ILE A 146 -57.07 32.37 -32.61
CA ILE A 146 -55.90 31.66 -33.13
C ILE A 146 -54.67 31.89 -32.24
N ASP A 147 -54.49 33.10 -31.72
CA ASP A 147 -53.38 33.40 -30.80
C ASP A 147 -53.58 32.76 -29.42
N GLU A 148 -54.83 32.64 -28.96
CA GLU A 148 -55.18 31.92 -27.74
C GLU A 148 -54.74 30.45 -27.82
N GLU A 149 -55.06 29.77 -28.92
CA GLU A 149 -54.61 28.40 -29.19
C GLU A 149 -53.08 28.27 -29.17
N LYS A 150 -52.36 29.18 -29.84
CA LYS A 150 -50.88 29.19 -29.85
C LYS A 150 -50.28 29.42 -28.46
N TRP A 151 -50.91 30.27 -27.64
CA TRP A 151 -50.45 30.50 -26.25
C TRP A 151 -50.70 29.28 -25.36
N LEU A 152 -51.84 28.63 -25.51
CA LEU A 152 -52.18 27.41 -24.78
C LEU A 152 -51.23 26.25 -25.15
N ASP A 153 -50.95 26.05 -26.43
CA ASP A 153 -49.96 25.07 -26.91
C ASP A 153 -48.57 25.35 -26.33
N LYS A 154 -48.13 26.62 -26.33
CA LYS A 154 -46.84 27.02 -25.75
C LYS A 154 -46.76 26.77 -24.24
N ILE A 155 -47.83 27.05 -23.50
CA ILE A 155 -47.91 26.80 -22.05
C ILE A 155 -47.85 25.29 -21.80
N SER A 156 -48.60 24.49 -22.56
CA SER A 156 -48.57 23.02 -22.48
C SER A 156 -47.17 22.48 -22.69
N LYS A 157 -46.47 22.91 -23.75
CA LYS A 157 -45.08 22.52 -24.03
C LYS A 157 -44.13 22.87 -22.89
N TYR A 158 -44.29 24.03 -22.24
CA TYR A 158 -43.47 24.40 -21.10
C TYR A 158 -43.83 23.66 -19.81
N GLN A 159 -45.10 23.32 -19.63
CA GLN A 159 -45.54 22.47 -18.53
C GLN A 159 -44.94 21.07 -18.67
N GLU A 160 -45.05 20.45 -19.84
CA GLU A 160 -44.43 19.15 -20.14
C GLU A 160 -42.91 19.18 -19.95
N ALA A 161 -42.25 20.23 -20.43
CA ALA A 161 -40.81 20.41 -20.24
C ALA A 161 -40.43 20.55 -18.76
N SER A 162 -41.29 21.16 -17.94
CA SER A 162 -41.05 21.32 -16.49
C SER A 162 -41.25 20.02 -15.73
N GLU A 163 -42.28 19.24 -16.09
CA GLU A 163 -42.53 17.91 -15.52
C GLU A 163 -41.44 16.91 -15.91
N LYS A 164 -40.94 16.98 -17.15
CA LYS A 164 -39.79 16.17 -17.57
C LYS A 164 -38.53 16.52 -16.77
N ALA A 165 -38.22 17.80 -16.63
CA ALA A 165 -37.07 18.24 -15.84
C ALA A 165 -37.21 17.89 -14.33
N LYS A 166 -38.44 17.82 -13.81
CA LYS A 166 -38.73 17.37 -12.45
C LYS A 166 -38.48 15.88 -12.27
N LYS A 167 -38.79 15.07 -13.28
CA LYS A 167 -38.48 13.63 -13.30
C LYS A 167 -36.97 13.40 -13.32
N ASP A 168 -36.22 14.21 -14.08
CA ASP A 168 -34.75 14.14 -14.15
C ASP A 168 -34.04 14.61 -12.87
N LEU A 169 -34.76 15.28 -11.95
CA LEU A 169 -34.27 15.70 -10.64
C LEU A 169 -34.42 14.60 -9.57
N ARG A 170 -35.35 13.66 -9.78
CA ARG A 170 -35.69 12.56 -8.86
C ARG A 170 -34.79 11.35 -9.08
#